data_AF-A0A3D1R749-F1
#
_entry.id   AF-A0A3D1R749-F1
#
_cell.length_a   1.000
_cell.length_b   1.000
_cell.length_c   1.000
_cell.angle_alpha   90.00
_cell.angle_beta   90.00
_cell.angle_gamma   90.00
#
_symmetry.space_group_name_H-M   'P 1'
#
loop_
_entity.id
_entity.type
_entity.pdbx_description
1 polymer ?
#
loop_
_entity_poly.entity_id
_entity_poly.type
_entity_poly.pdbx_seq_one_letter_code
_entity_poly.pdbx_strand_id
1 'polypeptide(L)'
;AVELIRRSSAVPTRCERACAIIERSVCNQTRLIDDLLDLSRIMLGRLRLEHELVDLQDLVAVQVEALEQDACRKGLEMSLEAGEGPLAVRGDRDRLGQVVTNLLTNAIR
;
A
#
# COMPACT_ATOMS: atom_id res chain seq x y z
N ALA A 1 1.68 0.15 -26.67
CA ALA A 1 2.84 -0.77 -26.81
C ALA A 1 2.73 -2.02 -25.92
N VAL A 2 1.96 -2.01 -24.83
CA VAL A 2 1.81 -3.16 -23.89
C VAL A 2 0.87 -4.27 -24.41
N GLU A 3 0.10 -4.01 -25.46
CA GLU A 3 -0.99 -4.90 -25.88
C GLU A 3 -0.59 -6.04 -26.84
N LEU A 4 0.66 -6.06 -27.31
CA LEU A 4 1.14 -7.06 -28.28
C LEU A 4 1.77 -8.31 -27.67
N ILE A 5 2.01 -8.35 -26.35
CA ILE A 5 2.71 -9.48 -25.69
C ILE A 5 1.76 -10.63 -25.32
N ARG A 6 0.44 -10.42 -25.38
CA ARG A 6 -0.53 -11.35 -24.81
C ARG A 6 -0.94 -12.52 -25.73
N ARG A 7 -0.29 -12.69 -26.89
CA ARG A 7 -0.78 -13.60 -27.96
C ARG A 7 0.16 -14.75 -28.37
N SER A 8 1.25 -15.04 -27.65
CA SER A 8 2.00 -16.27 -27.89
C SER A 8 2.04 -17.16 -26.65
N SER A 9 1.32 -18.26 -26.75
CA SER A 9 1.39 -19.40 -25.84
C SER A 9 2.82 -19.95 -25.75
N ALA A 10 3.23 -20.30 -24.53
CA ALA A 10 4.38 -21.11 -24.11
C ALA A 10 5.55 -20.36 -23.45
N VAL A 11 5.73 -20.68 -22.17
CA VAL A 11 6.81 -20.34 -21.22
C VAL A 11 6.76 -18.90 -20.67
N PRO A 12 6.46 -18.68 -19.37
CA PRO A 12 6.60 -17.36 -18.75
C PRO A 12 8.08 -16.99 -18.77
N THR A 13 8.42 -16.11 -19.72
CA THR A 13 9.79 -15.80 -20.11
C THR A 13 10.47 -15.03 -19.01
N ARG A 14 11.79 -15.15 -18.91
CA ARG A 14 12.68 -14.38 -18.01
C ARG A 14 12.33 -12.88 -17.94
N CYS A 15 11.71 -12.33 -18.98
CA CYS A 15 11.13 -10.99 -19.03
C CYS A 15 10.03 -10.73 -18.00
N GLU A 16 9.07 -11.63 -17.79
CA GLU A 16 7.99 -11.41 -16.80
C GLU A 16 8.55 -11.30 -15.37
N ARG A 17 9.51 -12.17 -15.03
CA ARG A 17 10.22 -12.09 -13.75
C ARG A 17 11.04 -10.80 -13.61
N ALA A 18 11.72 -10.38 -14.67
CA ALA A 18 12.47 -9.13 -14.67
C ALA A 18 11.55 -7.92 -14.50
N CYS A 19 10.42 -7.87 -15.21
CA CYS A 19 9.40 -6.83 -15.05
C CYS A 19 8.87 -6.79 -13.60
N ALA A 20 8.50 -7.93 -13.03
CA ALA A 20 8.02 -8.00 -11.65
C ALA A 20 9.05 -7.53 -10.61
N ILE A 21 10.35 -7.72 -10.87
CA ILE A 21 11.43 -7.19 -10.01
C ILE A 21 11.55 -5.68 -10.18
N ILE A 22 11.53 -5.17 -11.41
CA ILE A 22 11.61 -3.74 -11.71
C ILE A 22 10.42 -3.00 -11.11
N GLU A 23 9.20 -3.51 -11.29
CA GLU A 23 7.97 -2.93 -10.70
C GLU A 23 8.08 -2.80 -9.18
N ARG A 24 8.55 -3.85 -8.50
CA ARG A 24 8.79 -3.82 -7.05
C ARG A 24 9.85 -2.79 -6.66
N SER A 25 10.92 -2.71 -7.43
CA SER A 25 12.01 -1.75 -7.19
C SER A 25 11.55 -0.30 -7.39
N VAL A 26 10.73 -0.04 -8.41
CA VAL A 26 10.14 1.27 -8.66
C VAL A 26 9.20 1.65 -7.52
N CYS A 27 8.29 0.75 -7.13
CA CYS A 27 7.39 0.98 -6.00
C CYS A 27 8.13 1.30 -4.70
N ASN A 28 9.22 0.58 -4.42
CA ASN A 28 10.06 0.84 -3.25
C ASN A 28 10.79 2.19 -3.34
N GLN A 29 11.33 2.57 -4.51
CA GLN A 29 11.99 3.87 -4.69
C GLN A 29 11.00 5.03 -4.57
N THR A 30 9.81 4.90 -5.15
CA THR A 30 8.74 5.89 -4.99
C THR A 30 8.41 6.09 -3.52
N ARG A 31 8.22 5.00 -2.77
CA ARG A 31 7.96 5.06 -1.32
C ARG A 31 9.09 5.78 -0.56
N LEU A 32 10.35 5.49 -0.86
CA LEU A 32 11.49 6.16 -0.22
C LEU A 32 11.56 7.66 -0.52
N ILE A 33 11.22 8.06 -1.75
CA ILE A 33 11.16 9.47 -2.13
C ILE A 33 10.02 10.17 -1.36
N ASP A 34 8.84 9.54 -1.31
CA ASP A 34 7.68 10.07 -0.60
C ASP A 34 7.97 10.22 0.91
N ASP A 35 8.57 9.20 1.52
CA ASP A 35 8.98 9.23 2.93
C ASP A 35 9.99 10.35 3.21
N LEU A 36 10.95 10.58 2.30
CA LEU A 36 11.93 11.67 2.43
C LEU A 36 11.26 13.05 2.30
N LEU A 37 10.33 13.21 1.35
CA LEU A 37 9.59 14.46 1.17
C LEU A 37 8.71 14.76 2.39
N ASP A 38 8.07 13.74 2.95
CA ASP A 38 7.25 13.88 4.15
C ASP A 38 8.09 14.23 5.38
N LEU A 39 9.22 13.54 5.58
CA LEU A 39 10.17 13.90 6.64
C LEU A 39 10.68 15.34 6.52
N SER A 40 11.01 15.77 5.30
CA SER A 40 11.43 17.16 5.04
C SER A 40 10.33 18.16 5.41
N ARG A 41 9.08 17.90 5.02
CA ARG A 41 7.93 18.74 5.39
C ARG A 41 7.70 18.78 6.90
N ILE A 42 7.82 17.64 7.58
CA ILE A 42 7.68 17.53 9.04
C ILE A 42 8.75 18.36 9.74
N MET A 43 10.03 18.18 9.36
CA MET A 43 11.17 18.88 9.94
C MET A 43 11.08 20.40 9.76
N LEU A 44 10.51 20.85 8.64
CA LEU A 44 10.30 22.27 8.36
C LEU A 44 9.00 22.83 8.98
N GLY A 45 8.21 22.01 9.68
CA GLY A 45 6.91 22.40 10.23
C GLY A 45 5.88 22.76 9.15
N ARG A 46 6.08 22.27 7.92
CA ARG A 46 5.23 22.56 6.74
C ARG A 46 4.23 21.45 6.43
N LEU A 47 4.28 20.34 7.15
CA LEU A 47 3.26 19.31 6.99
C LEU A 47 1.92 19.87 7.46
N ARG A 48 0.98 20.00 6.51
CA ARG A 48 -0.41 20.34 6.79
C ARG A 48 -1.22 19.06 6.68
N LEU A 49 -2.00 18.79 7.71
CA LEU A 49 -2.93 17.66 7.75
C LEU A 49 -4.31 18.15 7.36
N GLU A 50 -4.91 17.51 6.38
CA GLU A 50 -6.27 17.77 5.94
C GLU A 50 -7.22 16.93 6.77
N HIS A 51 -7.72 17.51 7.87
CA HIS A 51 -8.58 16.78 8.79
C HIS A 51 -10.00 16.70 8.26
N GLU A 52 -10.48 15.49 8.06
CA GLU A 52 -11.86 15.16 7.74
C GLU A 52 -12.41 14.09 8.68
N LEU A 53 -13.69 13.76 8.53
CA LEU A 53 -14.28 12.61 9.22
C LEU A 53 -13.95 11.35 8.43
N VAL A 54 -13.19 10.45 9.03
CA VAL A 54 -12.73 9.21 8.41
C VAL A 54 -13.34 8.02 9.14
N ASP A 55 -14.00 7.12 8.43
CA ASP A 55 -14.32 5.81 8.98
C ASP A 55 -13.07 4.93 8.96
N LEU A 56 -12.50 4.68 10.14
CA LEU A 56 -11.30 3.86 10.26
C LEU A 56 -11.53 2.40 9.85
N GLN A 57 -12.74 1.88 10.02
CA GLN A 57 -13.00 0.48 9.64
C GLN A 57 -12.90 0.31 8.13
N ASP A 58 -13.55 1.20 7.37
CA ASP A 58 -13.46 1.25 5.91
C ASP A 58 -12.02 1.44 5.44
N LEU A 59 -11.31 2.41 6.03
CA LEU A 59 -9.92 2.69 5.68
C LEU A 59 -9.02 1.46 5.88
N VAL A 60 -9.13 0.77 7.02
CA VAL A 60 -8.33 -0.43 7.30
C VAL A 60 -8.73 -1.59 6.39
N ALA A 61 -10.03 -1.79 6.13
CA ALA A 61 -10.52 -2.82 5.23
C ALA A 61 -9.92 -2.68 3.81
N VAL A 62 -9.88 -1.46 3.28
CA VAL A 62 -9.26 -1.18 1.98
C VAL A 62 -7.77 -1.53 1.97
N GLN A 63 -7.02 -1.23 3.03
CA GLN A 63 -5.59 -1.55 3.08
C GLN A 63 -5.34 -3.06 3.29
N VAL A 64 -6.20 -3.75 4.03
CA VAL A 64 -6.16 -5.21 4.18
C VAL A 64 -6.39 -5.88 2.82
N GLU A 65 -7.44 -5.50 2.09
CA GLU A 65 -7.73 -6.04 0.75
C GLU A 65 -6.56 -5.80 -0.21
N ALA A 66 -5.96 -4.60 -0.18
CA ALA A 66 -4.83 -4.25 -1.04
C ALA A 66 -3.57 -5.11 -0.82
N LEU A 67 -3.36 -5.64 0.40
CA LEU A 67 -2.17 -6.38 0.78
C LEU A 67 -2.38 -7.90 0.88
N GLU A 68 -3.62 -8.37 0.69
CA GLU A 68 -3.99 -9.78 0.83
C GLU A 68 -3.19 -10.70 -0.08
N GLN A 69 -2.98 -10.30 -1.34
CA GLN A 69 -2.17 -11.09 -2.28
C GLN A 69 -0.69 -11.21 -1.85
N ASP A 70 -0.12 -10.13 -1.29
CA ASP A 70 1.27 -10.12 -0.87
C ASP A 70 1.48 -10.95 0.41
N ALA A 71 0.51 -10.93 1.33
CA ALA A 71 0.47 -11.81 2.49
C ALA A 71 0.34 -13.29 2.08
N CYS A 72 -0.60 -13.60 1.18
CA CYS A 72 -0.83 -14.95 0.68
C CYS A 72 0.41 -15.55 -0.02
N ARG A 73 1.15 -14.74 -0.81
CA ARG A 73 2.42 -15.16 -1.42
C ARG A 73 3.49 -15.56 -0.41
N LYS A 74 3.39 -15.06 0.83
CA LYS A 74 4.27 -15.42 1.95
C LYS A 74 3.68 -16.50 2.86
N GLY A 75 2.52 -17.06 2.52
CA GLY A 75 1.84 -18.06 3.34
C GLY A 75 1.22 -17.49 4.62
N LEU A 76 0.92 -16.18 4.64
CA LEU A 76 0.27 -15.50 5.74
C LEU A 76 -1.23 -15.36 5.47
N GLU A 77 -2.02 -15.49 6.53
CA GLU A 77 -3.46 -15.21 6.52
C GLU A 77 -3.70 -13.82 7.12
N MET A 78 -4.60 -13.05 6.52
CA MET A 78 -5.01 -11.75 7.05
C MET A 78 -6.46 -11.82 7.50
N SER A 79 -6.73 -11.35 8.71
CA SER A 79 -8.08 -11.19 9.25
C SER A 79 -8.28 -9.75 9.70
N LEU A 80 -9.51 -9.25 9.53
CA LEU A 80 -9.95 -7.96 10.05
C LEU A 80 -11.06 -8.19 11.05
N GLU A 81 -10.78 -7.89 12.32
CA GLU A 81 -11.76 -7.89 13.39
C GLU A 81 -12.14 -6.45 13.73
N ALA A 82 -13.41 -6.10 13.53
CA ALA A 82 -13.95 -4.77 13.81
C ALA A 82 -15.26 -4.88 14.59
N GLY A 83 -15.55 -3.87 15.42
CA GLY A 83 -16.82 -3.78 16.16
C GLY A 83 -18.00 -3.39 15.26
N GLU A 84 -19.22 -3.42 15.80
CA GLU A 84 -20.41 -3.04 15.06
C GLU A 84 -20.47 -1.52 14.79
N GLY A 85 -20.70 -1.15 13.53
CA GLY A 85 -20.90 0.23 13.09
C GLY A 85 -19.60 1.00 12.77
N PRO A 86 -19.71 2.15 12.07
CA PRO A 86 -18.55 2.91 11.61
C PRO A 86 -17.72 3.46 12.78
N LEU A 87 -16.39 3.40 12.66
CA LEU A 87 -15.48 4.03 13.62
C LEU A 87 -15.00 5.37 13.09
N ALA A 88 -15.82 6.40 13.26
CA ALA A 88 -15.51 7.74 12.78
C ALA A 88 -14.44 8.43 13.64
N VAL A 89 -13.33 8.84 13.03
CA VAL A 89 -12.28 9.65 13.65
C VAL A 89 -12.06 10.94 12.87
N ARG A 90 -11.54 11.98 13.54
CA ARG A 90 -11.13 13.21 12.86
C ARG A 90 -9.64 13.13 12.52
N GLY A 91 -9.31 13.03 11.23
CA GLY A 91 -7.94 12.84 10.79
C GLY A 91 -7.76 13.03 9.29
N ASP A 92 -6.53 12.91 8.83
CA ASP A 92 -6.17 12.96 7.41
C ASP A 92 -6.20 11.55 6.85
N ARG A 93 -7.12 11.28 5.91
CA ARG A 93 -7.39 9.93 5.39
C ARG A 93 -6.17 9.33 4.71
N ASP A 94 -5.45 10.11 3.91
CA ASP A 94 -4.28 9.62 3.19
C ASP A 94 -3.15 9.29 4.17
N ARG A 95 -2.94 10.13 5.19
CA ARG A 95 -1.91 9.89 6.22
C ARG A 95 -2.25 8.70 7.11
N LEU A 96 -3.50 8.54 7.51
CA LEU A 96 -3.94 7.37 8.25
C LEU A 96 -3.80 6.10 7.40
N GLY A 97 -4.15 6.15 6.12
CA GLY A 97 -3.93 5.06 5.16
C GLY A 97 -2.45 4.66 5.07
N GLN A 98 -1.56 5.64 4.95
CA GLN A 98 -0.12 5.42 4.94
C GLN A 98 0.38 4.75 6.22
N VAL A 99 -0.11 5.17 7.39
CA VAL A 99 0.22 4.54 8.68
C VAL A 99 -0.20 3.06 8.67
N VAL A 100 -1.45 2.76 8.29
CA VAL A 100 -1.96 1.39 8.25
C VAL A 100 -1.14 0.53 7.29
N THR A 101 -0.87 1.02 6.08
CA THR A 101 -0.05 0.32 5.08
C THR A 101 1.37 0.07 5.58
N ASN A 102 1.97 1.03 6.27
CA ASN A 102 3.31 0.85 6.87
C ASN A 102 3.31 -0.24 7.95
N LEU A 103 2.28 -0.28 8.80
CA LEU A 103 2.15 -1.32 9.82
C LEU A 103 1.93 -2.71 9.19
N LEU A 104 1.01 -2.83 8.23
CA LEU A 104 0.70 -4.10 7.57
C LEU A 104 1.86 -4.62 6.74
N THR A 105 2.52 -3.76 5.95
CA THR A 105 3.71 -4.17 5.18
C THR A 105 4.86 -4.59 6.08
N ASN A 106 5.01 -3.98 7.26
CA ASN A 106 5.96 -4.43 8.27
C ASN A 106 5.56 -5.77 8.89
N ALA A 107 4.28 -6.03 9.12
CA ALA A 107 3.79 -7.32 9.63
C ALA A 107 3.96 -8.46 8.60
N ILE A 108 3.82 -8.15 7.31
CA ILE A 108 4.03 -9.10 6.20
C ILE A 108 5.53 -9.37 5.96
N ARG A 109 6.43 -8.45 6.33
CA ARG A 109 7.87 -8.55 6.05
C ARG A 109 8.52 -9.74 6.74
#